data_AF-A0A7S1LXZ7-F1
#
_entry.id   AF-A0A7S1LXZ7-F1
#
_cell.length_a   1.000
_cell.length_b   1.000
_cell.length_c   1.000
_cell.angle_alpha   90.00
_cell.angle_beta   90.00
_cell.angle_gamma   90.00
#
_symmetry.space_group_name_H-M   'P 1'
#
loop_
_entity.id
_entity.type
_entity.pdbx_description
1 polymer ?
#
loop_
_entity_poly.entity_id
_entity_poly.type
_entity_poly.pdbx_seq_one_letter_code
_entity_poly.pdbx_strand_id
1 'polypeptide(L)'
;AGHPAIFAWMASEAGLTPLIGGLFWAADAPVCGLAGNARQLKALDLCQHGNGKEAIYSVVHYSRGACGCAFGPLGLPSFLHFAQGLDSALAEGAVALTTPKGDKASRLNALVMLGGYLIAKHGWSADRLSAAIGGDADAKFICSWSPKLTPEYGRVLRVRDCWDGIDLAIEQGWLDVSCMEDDAKLEAAVARHNITAVCCDA
;
A
#
# COMPACT_ATOMS: atom_id res chain seq x y z
N ALA A 1 -18.48 2.90 26.31
CA ALA A 1 -17.38 3.18 25.37
C ALA A 1 -16.07 2.83 26.08
N GLY A 2 -15.32 1.86 25.56
CA GLY A 2 -14.05 1.44 26.17
C GLY A 2 -12.99 2.52 26.03
N HIS A 3 -12.11 2.66 27.03
CA HIS A 3 -11.06 3.67 27.05
C HIS A 3 -10.07 3.44 25.88
N PRO A 4 -9.72 4.45 25.06
CA PRO A 4 -8.85 4.30 23.89
C PRO A 4 -7.50 3.63 24.20
N ALA A 5 -6.97 3.88 25.40
CA ALA A 5 -5.72 3.30 25.88
C ALA A 5 -5.77 1.77 26.07
N ILE A 6 -6.93 1.21 26.44
CA ILE A 6 -7.10 -0.24 26.64
C ILE A 6 -7.05 -0.95 25.28
N PHE A 7 -7.69 -0.37 24.26
CA PHE A 7 -7.65 -0.91 22.90
C PHE A 7 -6.25 -0.89 22.30
N ALA A 8 -5.48 0.19 22.51
CA ALA A 8 -4.10 0.27 22.03
C ALA A 8 -3.18 -0.78 22.68
N TRP A 9 -3.35 -1.02 23.98
CA TRP A 9 -2.58 -2.06 24.69
C TRP A 9 -2.93 -3.48 24.22
N MET A 10 -4.22 -3.80 24.12
CA MET A 10 -4.68 -5.11 23.62
C MET A 10 -4.26 -5.37 22.17
N ALA A 11 -4.24 -4.32 21.33
CA ALA A 11 -3.75 -4.41 19.96
C ALA A 11 -2.26 -4.79 19.93
N SER A 12 -1.43 -4.16 20.76
CA SER A 12 0.00 -4.46 20.83
C SER A 12 0.28 -5.92 21.24
N GLU A 13 -0.47 -6.50 22.17
CA GLU A 13 -0.31 -7.91 22.55
C GLU A 13 -0.74 -8.88 21.45
N ALA A 14 -1.69 -8.47 20.61
CA ALA A 14 -2.15 -9.23 19.44
C ALA A 14 -1.24 -9.09 18.21
N GLY A 15 -0.11 -8.37 18.31
CA GLY A 15 0.76 -8.06 17.17
C GLY A 15 0.16 -7.05 16.19
N LEU A 16 -0.83 -6.27 16.63
CA LEU A 16 -1.46 -5.20 15.86
C LEU A 16 -0.78 -3.87 16.15
N THR A 17 -0.40 -3.18 15.09
CA THR A 17 0.07 -1.80 15.15
C THR A 17 -1.13 -0.87 14.93
N PRO A 18 -1.63 -0.16 15.97
CA PRO A 18 -2.71 0.80 15.79
C PRO A 18 -2.21 2.02 15.00
N LEU A 19 -3.01 2.51 14.05
CA LEU A 19 -2.67 3.65 13.21
C LEU A 19 -3.61 4.83 13.47
N ILE A 20 -4.79 4.83 12.89
CA ILE A 20 -5.80 5.90 13.00
C ILE A 20 -7.21 5.33 13.02
N GLY A 21 -8.16 5.95 13.72
CA GLY A 21 -9.59 5.75 13.46
C GLY A 21 -10.12 4.30 13.39
N GLY A 22 -9.48 3.33 14.07
CA GLY A 22 -9.85 1.91 13.97
C GLY A 22 -9.13 1.13 12.84
N LEU A 23 -8.14 1.72 12.19
CA LEU A 23 -7.20 1.10 11.27
C LEU A 23 -6.01 0.51 12.03
N PHE A 24 -5.73 -0.76 11.76
CA PHE A 24 -4.62 -1.50 12.33
C PHE A 24 -3.78 -2.13 11.22
N TRP A 25 -2.47 -2.19 11.43
CA TRP A 25 -1.55 -2.97 10.61
C TRP A 25 -1.17 -4.26 11.34
N ALA A 26 -1.32 -5.40 10.66
CA ALA A 26 -1.00 -6.72 11.21
C ALA A 26 -0.22 -7.54 10.17
N ALA A 27 1.05 -7.17 9.97
CA ALA A 27 1.94 -7.97 9.13
C ALA A 27 2.03 -9.40 9.66
N ASP A 28 1.76 -10.38 8.80
CA ASP A 28 1.93 -11.81 9.10
C ASP A 28 1.10 -12.35 10.30
N ALA A 29 0.18 -11.55 10.87
CA ALA A 29 -0.57 -11.91 12.06
C ALA A 29 -1.61 -13.01 11.75
N PRO A 30 -1.75 -14.02 12.63
CA PRO A 30 -2.79 -15.03 12.47
C PRO A 30 -4.17 -14.40 12.55
N VAL A 31 -5.09 -14.90 11.72
CA VAL A 31 -6.48 -14.42 11.57
C VAL A 31 -7.28 -14.51 12.88
N CYS A 32 -6.85 -15.37 13.81
CA CYS A 32 -7.53 -15.58 15.07
C CYS A 32 -6.99 -14.64 16.15
N GLY A 33 -7.84 -13.71 16.61
CA GLY A 33 -7.58 -12.94 17.84
C GLY A 33 -7.55 -11.42 17.68
N LEU A 34 -8.05 -10.86 16.57
CA LEU A 34 -8.15 -9.41 16.42
C LEU A 34 -8.90 -8.80 17.61
N ALA A 35 -8.23 -7.89 18.31
CA ALA A 35 -8.74 -7.21 19.49
C ALA A 35 -10.00 -6.39 19.13
N GLY A 36 -11.18 -6.95 19.39
CA GLY A 36 -12.47 -6.27 19.30
C GLY A 36 -12.98 -6.03 17.88
N ASN A 37 -13.87 -6.89 17.38
CA ASN A 37 -14.74 -6.71 16.19
C ASN A 37 -14.10 -6.17 14.88
N ALA A 38 -12.78 -5.97 14.82
CA ALA A 38 -12.10 -5.45 13.65
C ALA A 38 -12.13 -6.50 12.54
N ARG A 39 -12.51 -6.06 11.35
CA ARG A 39 -12.56 -6.93 10.18
C ARG A 39 -11.16 -7.07 9.62
N GLN A 40 -10.79 -8.31 9.31
CA GLN A 40 -9.54 -8.56 8.63
C GLN A 40 -9.71 -8.40 7.13
N LEU A 41 -8.83 -7.63 6.51
CA LEU A 41 -8.75 -7.50 5.06
C LEU A 41 -7.33 -7.79 4.59
N LYS A 42 -7.19 -8.45 3.45
CA LYS A 42 -5.90 -8.52 2.76
C LYS A 42 -5.68 -7.16 2.10
N ALA A 43 -4.57 -6.52 2.41
CA ALA A 43 -4.34 -5.14 1.99
C ALA A 43 -4.43 -4.96 0.47
N LEU A 44 -3.88 -5.90 -0.31
CA LEU A 44 -3.84 -5.80 -1.77
C LEU A 44 -5.16 -6.16 -2.47
N ASP A 45 -6.13 -6.75 -1.75
CA ASP A 45 -7.47 -6.96 -2.30
C ASP A 45 -8.19 -5.61 -2.52
N LEU A 46 -7.81 -4.58 -1.77
CA LEU A 46 -8.32 -3.21 -1.93
C LEU A 46 -7.79 -2.52 -3.19
N CYS A 47 -6.74 -3.03 -3.80
CA CYS A 47 -6.19 -2.48 -5.04
C CYS A 47 -6.93 -2.93 -6.30
N GLN A 48 -7.92 -3.84 -6.18
CA GLN A 48 -8.60 -4.46 -7.32
C GLN A 48 -9.64 -3.51 -7.93
N HIS A 49 -9.71 -3.48 -9.26
CA HIS A 49 -10.73 -2.72 -9.99
C HIS A 49 -11.68 -3.66 -10.74
N GLY A 50 -12.96 -3.71 -10.30
CA GLY A 50 -14.15 -4.15 -11.06
C GLY A 50 -14.21 -5.58 -11.62
N ASN A 51 -13.09 -6.31 -11.71
CA ASN A 51 -12.97 -7.60 -12.37
C ASN A 51 -12.30 -8.67 -11.49
N GLY A 52 -12.06 -8.37 -10.22
CA GLY A 52 -11.47 -9.29 -9.24
C GLY A 52 -10.02 -9.68 -9.53
N LYS A 53 -9.32 -8.99 -10.44
CA LYS A 53 -7.91 -9.25 -10.70
C LYS A 53 -7.06 -8.46 -9.72
N GLU A 54 -6.14 -9.17 -9.04
CA GLU A 54 -5.13 -8.54 -8.19
C GLU A 54 -4.32 -7.49 -8.97
N ALA A 55 -3.93 -6.42 -8.27
CA ALA A 55 -3.03 -5.43 -8.83
C ALA A 55 -1.66 -6.06 -9.11
N ILE A 56 -1.27 -6.11 -10.38
CA ILE A 56 0.01 -6.66 -10.82
C ILE A 56 0.97 -5.51 -11.09
N TYR A 57 2.18 -5.59 -10.52
CA TYR A 57 3.26 -4.70 -10.90
C TYR A 57 3.57 -4.85 -12.39
N SER A 58 3.43 -3.75 -13.12
CA SER A 58 3.74 -3.67 -14.55
C SER A 58 4.30 -2.29 -14.86
N VAL A 59 5.26 -2.25 -15.77
CA VAL A 59 5.78 -0.99 -16.31
C VAL A 59 5.36 -0.91 -17.76
N VAL A 60 4.57 0.11 -18.07
CA VAL A 60 3.89 0.33 -19.36
C VAL A 60 4.81 0.10 -20.57
N HIS A 61 6.08 0.53 -20.51
CA HIS A 61 7.01 0.45 -21.64
C HIS A 61 7.90 -0.80 -21.65
N TYR A 62 7.74 -1.72 -20.69
CA TYR A 62 8.56 -2.93 -20.60
C TYR A 62 7.69 -4.18 -20.61
N SER A 63 8.12 -5.18 -21.38
CA SER A 63 7.51 -6.50 -21.30
C SER A 63 7.66 -7.08 -19.89
N ARG A 64 6.78 -8.02 -19.53
CA ARG A 64 6.88 -8.73 -18.24
C ARG A 64 8.25 -9.39 -18.04
N GLY A 65 8.86 -9.90 -19.12
CA GLY A 65 10.21 -10.46 -19.10
C GLY A 65 11.29 -9.41 -18.82
N ALA A 66 11.14 -8.19 -19.36
CA ALA A 66 12.07 -7.08 -19.13
C ALA A 66 11.98 -6.49 -17.71
N CYS A 67 10.83 -6.62 -17.05
CA CYS A 67 10.67 -6.25 -15.64
C CYS A 67 11.49 -7.14 -14.68
N GLY A 68 12.01 -8.28 -15.17
CA GLY A 68 12.88 -9.17 -14.41
C GLY A 68 12.18 -9.72 -13.17
N CYS A 69 12.85 -9.62 -12.02
CA CYS A 69 12.33 -10.06 -10.72
C CYS A 69 11.66 -8.94 -9.89
N ALA A 70 11.41 -7.76 -10.46
CA ALA A 70 10.73 -6.69 -9.74
C ALA A 70 9.25 -6.99 -9.50
N PHE A 71 8.77 -6.57 -8.33
CA PHE A 71 7.40 -6.82 -7.88
C PHE A 71 6.69 -5.55 -7.38
N GLY A 72 7.34 -4.38 -7.44
CA GLY A 72 6.80 -3.15 -6.89
C GLY A 72 7.78 -1.97 -6.90
N PRO A 73 7.36 -0.81 -6.38
CA PRO A 73 6.03 -0.56 -5.80
C PRO A 73 4.90 -0.59 -6.84
N LEU A 74 3.67 -0.90 -6.41
CA LEU A 74 2.49 -0.82 -7.28
C LEU A 74 2.25 0.62 -7.76
N GLY A 75 1.62 0.74 -8.93
CA GLY A 75 1.40 2.02 -9.60
C GLY A 75 0.30 2.87 -8.95
N LEU A 76 0.23 4.13 -9.39
CA LEU A 76 -0.74 5.11 -8.93
C LEU A 76 -2.20 4.65 -9.04
N PRO A 77 -2.67 4.00 -10.12
CA PRO A 77 -4.03 3.46 -10.17
C PRO A 77 -4.36 2.50 -9.02
N SER A 78 -3.44 1.60 -8.68
CA SER A 78 -3.63 0.66 -7.56
C SER A 78 -3.68 1.37 -6.21
N PHE A 79 -2.92 2.44 -6.05
CA PHE A 79 -2.97 3.28 -4.86
C PHE A 79 -4.31 4.02 -4.72
N LEU A 80 -4.82 4.57 -5.81
CA LEU A 80 -6.11 5.26 -5.85
C LEU A 80 -7.27 4.32 -5.46
N HIS A 81 -7.32 3.12 -6.04
CA HIS A 81 -8.33 2.12 -5.64
C HIS A 81 -8.14 1.64 -4.21
N PHE A 82 -6.90 1.43 -3.76
CA PHE A 82 -6.62 1.08 -2.38
C PHE A 82 -7.18 2.12 -1.39
N ALA A 83 -6.96 3.40 -1.66
CA ALA A 83 -7.44 4.48 -0.81
C ALA A 83 -8.97 4.48 -0.70
N GLN A 84 -9.67 4.39 -1.83
CA GLN A 84 -11.13 4.34 -1.88
C GLN A 84 -11.70 3.08 -1.19
N GLY A 85 -11.10 1.91 -1.45
CA GLY A 85 -11.49 0.66 -0.84
C GLY A 85 -11.30 0.67 0.68
N LEU A 86 -10.21 1.29 1.14
CA LEU A 86 -9.94 1.44 2.57
C LEU A 86 -10.90 2.41 3.27
N ASP A 87 -11.21 3.56 2.64
CA ASP A 87 -12.20 4.50 3.16
C ASP A 87 -13.57 3.82 3.30
N SER A 88 -14.00 3.08 2.27
CA SER A 88 -15.24 2.30 2.31
C SER A 88 -15.23 1.25 3.43
N ALA A 89 -14.10 0.56 3.60
CA ALA A 89 -13.97 -0.45 4.63
C ALA A 89 -13.99 0.14 6.06
N LEU A 90 -13.38 1.31 6.25
CA LEU A 90 -13.36 2.01 7.54
C LEU A 90 -14.71 2.63 7.90
N ALA A 91 -15.50 3.04 6.91
CA ALA A 91 -16.87 3.52 7.12
C ALA A 91 -17.78 2.42 7.70
N GLU A 92 -17.49 1.15 7.42
CA GLU A 92 -18.22 -0.01 7.97
C GLU A 92 -17.72 -0.44 9.36
N GLY A 93 -16.55 0.06 9.81
CA GLY A 93 -16.00 -0.23 11.14
C GLY A 93 -14.48 -0.40 11.16
N ALA A 94 -13.96 -0.92 12.27
CA ALA A 94 -12.52 -1.14 12.44
C ALA A 94 -11.98 -2.19 11.44
N VAL A 95 -10.77 -1.94 10.93
CA VAL A 95 -10.10 -2.76 9.90
C VAL A 95 -8.68 -3.10 10.33
N ALA A 96 -8.33 -4.38 10.23
CA ALA A 96 -6.96 -4.85 10.33
C ALA A 96 -6.45 -5.29 8.94
N LEU A 97 -5.46 -4.57 8.43
CA LEU A 97 -4.82 -4.88 7.15
C LEU A 97 -3.74 -5.94 7.34
N THR A 98 -3.78 -6.95 6.48
CA THR A 98 -2.91 -8.12 6.54
C THR A 98 -2.32 -8.48 5.18
N THR A 99 -1.27 -9.29 5.20
CA THR A 99 -0.65 -9.88 4.01
C THR A 99 -0.41 -11.37 4.19
N PRO A 100 -0.29 -12.16 3.10
CA PRO A 100 0.03 -13.57 3.21
C PRO A 100 1.34 -13.79 3.96
N LYS A 101 1.35 -14.79 4.85
CA LYS A 101 2.50 -15.07 5.72
C LYS A 101 3.76 -15.36 4.91
N GLY A 102 4.82 -14.59 5.17
CA GLY A 102 6.11 -14.78 4.52
C GLY A 102 6.17 -14.25 3.07
N ASP A 103 5.09 -13.66 2.56
CA ASP A 103 5.10 -13.00 1.27
C ASP A 103 5.61 -11.56 1.42
N LYS A 104 6.94 -11.44 1.28
CA LYS A 104 7.64 -10.16 1.34
C LYS A 104 7.15 -9.19 0.25
N ALA A 105 6.83 -9.67 -0.95
CA ALA A 105 6.41 -8.79 -2.04
C ALA A 105 5.06 -8.14 -1.72
N SER A 106 4.10 -8.93 -1.25
CA SER A 106 2.81 -8.42 -0.79
C SER A 106 2.96 -7.44 0.37
N ARG A 107 3.80 -7.76 1.36
CA ARG A 107 4.05 -6.89 2.53
C ARG A 107 4.58 -5.52 2.14
N LEU A 108 5.62 -5.46 1.29
CA LEU A 108 6.24 -4.20 0.89
C LEU A 108 5.27 -3.34 0.07
N ASN A 109 4.55 -3.94 -0.89
CA ASN A 109 3.55 -3.19 -1.66
C ASN A 109 2.42 -2.66 -0.78
N ALA A 110 1.89 -3.50 0.12
CA ALA A 110 0.84 -3.09 1.05
C ALA A 110 1.27 -1.91 1.93
N LEU A 111 2.52 -1.91 2.40
CA LEU A 111 3.08 -0.81 3.19
C LEU A 111 3.24 0.49 2.39
N VAL A 112 3.60 0.40 1.10
CA VAL A 112 3.63 1.59 0.24
C VAL A 112 2.22 2.16 0.06
N MET A 113 1.23 1.30 -0.21
CA MET A 113 -0.17 1.74 -0.36
C MET A 113 -0.72 2.35 0.93
N LEU A 114 -0.51 1.68 2.07
CA LEU A 114 -0.94 2.14 3.39
C LEU A 114 -0.28 3.46 3.80
N GLY A 115 1.04 3.55 3.66
CA GLY A 115 1.76 4.79 3.98
C GLY A 115 1.36 5.94 3.07
N GLY A 116 1.20 5.68 1.77
CA GLY A 116 0.67 6.66 0.82
C GLY A 116 -0.69 7.19 1.23
N TYR A 117 -1.59 6.32 1.71
CA TYR A 117 -2.92 6.72 2.16
C TYR A 117 -2.85 7.60 3.40
N LEU A 118 -2.01 7.23 4.39
CA LEU A 118 -1.85 7.99 5.63
C LEU A 118 -1.20 9.36 5.39
N ILE A 119 -0.27 9.48 4.45
CA ILE A 119 0.29 10.77 4.03
C ILE A 119 -0.79 11.59 3.33
N ALA A 120 -1.38 11.04 2.27
CA ALA A 120 -2.29 11.78 1.38
C ALA A 120 -3.58 12.25 2.07
N LYS A 121 -4.18 11.40 2.91
CA LYS A 121 -5.48 11.68 3.55
C LYS A 121 -5.35 12.23 4.97
N HIS A 122 -4.31 11.81 5.69
CA HIS A 122 -4.20 12.07 7.14
C HIS A 122 -2.98 12.91 7.52
N GLY A 123 -2.22 13.38 6.53
CA GLY A 123 -1.07 14.28 6.75
C GLY A 123 0.01 13.66 7.63
N TRP A 124 0.17 12.33 7.60
CA TRP A 124 1.30 11.70 8.29
C TRP A 124 2.59 12.02 7.55
N SER A 125 3.69 12.18 8.28
CA SER A 125 5.02 12.22 7.68
C SER A 125 5.61 10.81 7.53
N ALA A 126 6.56 10.64 6.62
CA ALA A 126 7.30 9.39 6.46
C ALA A 126 8.05 8.99 7.74
N ASP A 127 8.52 9.96 8.55
CA ASP A 127 9.14 9.71 9.85
C ASP A 127 8.15 9.11 10.86
N ARG A 128 6.94 9.68 10.94
CA ARG A 128 5.88 9.17 11.80
C ARG A 128 5.48 7.74 11.40
N LEU A 129 5.33 7.49 10.10
CA LEU A 129 5.07 6.16 9.56
C LEU A 129 6.16 5.16 9.90
N SER A 130 7.43 5.54 9.70
CA SER A 130 8.59 4.71 10.00
C SER A 130 8.65 4.34 11.48
N ALA A 131 8.35 5.29 12.37
CA ALA A 131 8.30 5.04 13.81
C ALA A 131 7.17 4.08 14.21
N ALA A 132 6.01 4.14 13.53
CA ALA A 132 4.87 3.28 13.81
C ALA A 132 5.07 1.85 13.29
N ILE A 133 5.55 1.70 12.06
CA ILE A 133 5.68 0.41 11.36
C ILE A 133 6.99 -0.33 11.72
N GLY A 134 8.02 0.41 12.12
CA GLY A 134 9.32 -0.14 12.50
C GLY A 134 10.17 -0.55 11.30
N GLY A 135 10.90 -1.67 11.44
CA GLY A 135 11.99 -2.06 10.52
C GLY A 135 11.60 -2.33 9.07
N ASP A 136 10.30 -2.48 8.77
CA ASP A 136 9.85 -2.65 7.40
C ASP A 136 9.95 -1.37 6.55
N ALA A 137 10.07 -0.18 7.17
CA ALA A 137 10.28 1.08 6.43
C ALA A 137 11.59 1.08 5.63
N ASP A 138 12.63 0.41 6.13
CA ASP A 138 13.92 0.25 5.46
C ASP A 138 13.98 -0.96 4.52
N ALA A 139 12.90 -1.74 4.44
CA ALA A 139 12.82 -2.85 3.50
C ALA A 139 12.86 -2.31 2.06
N LYS A 140 13.60 -3.03 1.19
CA LYS A 140 13.88 -2.57 -0.16
C LYS A 140 13.28 -3.47 -1.23
N PHE A 141 12.78 -2.82 -2.29
CA PHE A 141 12.34 -3.44 -3.52
C PHE A 141 13.53 -3.95 -4.35
N ILE A 142 13.28 -5.00 -5.12
CA ILE A 142 14.22 -5.47 -6.13
C ILE A 142 14.21 -4.45 -7.26
N CYS A 143 15.39 -4.05 -7.73
CA CYS A 143 15.51 -3.16 -8.88
C CYS A 143 14.80 -3.80 -10.07
N SER A 144 13.98 -3.01 -10.78
CA SER A 144 13.53 -3.40 -12.12
C SER A 144 14.75 -3.75 -12.96
N TRP A 145 14.59 -4.55 -14.01
CA TRP A 145 15.70 -4.89 -14.92
C TRP A 145 16.79 -5.80 -14.33
N SER A 146 16.69 -6.19 -13.06
CA SER A 146 17.57 -7.21 -12.50
C SER A 146 17.24 -8.57 -13.12
N PRO A 147 18.11 -9.15 -13.97
CA PRO A 147 17.79 -10.37 -14.71
C PRO A 147 17.87 -11.63 -13.85
N LYS A 148 18.45 -11.54 -12.65
CA LYS A 148 18.64 -12.66 -11.73
C LYS A 148 18.36 -12.20 -10.29
N LEU A 149 17.88 -13.12 -9.46
CA LEU A 149 17.87 -12.97 -8.00
C LEU A 149 19.28 -13.11 -7.41
N THR A 150 20.20 -13.75 -8.14
CA THR A 150 21.58 -14.03 -7.71
C THR A 150 22.62 -13.80 -8.83
N PRO A 151 23.72 -13.06 -8.55
CA PRO A 151 23.93 -12.29 -7.33
C PRO A 151 22.84 -11.22 -7.19
N GLU A 152 22.44 -10.94 -5.96
CA GLU A 152 21.37 -9.99 -5.69
C GLU A 152 21.89 -8.60 -6.09
N TYR A 153 21.42 -8.07 -7.23
CA TYR A 153 21.75 -6.71 -7.63
C TYR A 153 21.21 -5.74 -6.58
N GLY A 154 21.90 -4.60 -6.42
CA GLY A 154 21.62 -3.64 -5.35
C GLY A 154 20.13 -3.31 -5.26
N ARG A 155 19.53 -3.61 -4.12
CA ARG A 155 18.19 -3.13 -3.79
C ARG A 155 18.31 -1.62 -3.53
N VAL A 156 17.65 -0.82 -4.37
CA VAL A 156 17.86 0.64 -4.41
C VAL A 156 16.75 1.44 -3.74
N LEU A 157 15.49 1.03 -3.89
CA LEU A 157 14.33 1.78 -3.43
C LEU A 157 13.75 1.17 -2.15
N ARG A 158 13.77 1.92 -1.04
CA ARG A 158 13.12 1.55 0.23
C ARG A 158 11.63 1.85 0.18
N VAL A 159 10.87 1.20 1.04
CA VAL A 159 9.47 1.57 1.32
C VAL A 159 9.38 3.04 1.75
N ARG A 160 10.29 3.49 2.64
CA ARG A 160 10.36 4.89 3.06
C ARG A 160 10.59 5.86 1.90
N ASP A 161 11.48 5.54 0.97
CA ASP A 161 11.76 6.41 -0.19
C ASP A 161 10.48 6.62 -1.03
N CYS A 162 9.60 5.61 -1.10
CA CYS A 162 8.29 5.75 -1.76
C CYS A 162 7.37 6.72 -1.00
N TRP A 163 7.38 6.69 0.33
CA TRP A 163 6.61 7.61 1.16
C TRP A 163 7.09 9.05 1.01
N ASP A 164 8.40 9.28 1.10
CA ASP A 164 9.02 10.59 0.87
C ASP A 164 8.66 11.13 -0.52
N GLY A 165 8.65 10.26 -1.54
CA GLY A 165 8.24 10.62 -2.90
C GLY A 165 6.76 11.00 -3.02
N ILE A 166 5.86 10.35 -2.29
CA ILE A 166 4.43 10.71 -2.26
C ILE A 166 4.22 12.05 -1.56
N ASP A 167 4.86 12.26 -0.41
CA ASP A 167 4.77 13.51 0.34
C ASP A 167 5.22 14.70 -0.53
N LEU A 168 6.39 14.57 -1.16
CA LEU A 168 6.90 15.55 -2.11
C LEU A 168 5.95 15.76 -3.30
N ALA A 169 5.38 14.70 -3.86
CA ALA A 169 4.44 14.82 -4.98
C ALA A 169 3.16 15.61 -4.60
N ILE A 170 2.72 15.49 -3.36
CA ILE A 170 1.57 16.27 -2.84
C ILE A 170 1.99 17.73 -2.64
N GLU A 171 3.13 17.99 -2.00
CA GLU A 171 3.64 19.35 -1.79
C GLU A 171 3.83 20.12 -3.11
N GLN A 172 4.30 19.43 -4.16
CA GLN A 172 4.50 20.02 -5.48
C GLN A 172 3.23 20.06 -6.34
N GLY A 173 2.10 19.55 -5.84
CA GLY A 173 0.84 19.48 -6.57
C GLY A 173 0.85 18.52 -7.77
N TRP A 174 1.78 17.56 -7.80
CA TRP A 174 1.82 16.49 -8.82
C TRP A 174 0.80 15.40 -8.55
N LEU A 175 0.44 15.21 -7.28
CA LEU A 175 -0.62 14.31 -6.84
C LEU A 175 -1.77 15.12 -6.26
N ASP A 176 -2.89 15.19 -6.99
CA ASP A 176 -4.12 15.81 -6.52
C ASP A 176 -4.87 14.84 -5.59
N VAL A 177 -4.71 15.00 -4.27
CA VAL A 177 -5.37 14.14 -3.27
C VAL A 177 -6.89 14.29 -3.26
N SER A 178 -7.44 15.39 -3.81
CA SER A 178 -8.90 15.60 -3.85
C SER A 178 -9.61 14.62 -4.79
N CYS A 179 -8.88 13.96 -5.69
CA CYS A 179 -9.46 12.90 -6.53
C CYS A 179 -9.88 11.67 -5.72
N MET A 180 -9.37 11.48 -4.51
CA MET A 180 -9.73 10.37 -3.63
C MET A 180 -11.03 10.61 -2.86
N GLU A 181 -11.67 11.77 -2.99
CA GLU A 181 -12.92 12.11 -2.30
C GLU A 181 -14.15 12.01 -3.21
N ASP A 182 -13.94 11.82 -4.51
CA ASP A 182 -14.97 11.85 -5.53
C ASP A 182 -14.70 10.74 -6.56
N ASP A 183 -15.64 9.80 -6.68
CA ASP A 183 -15.51 8.63 -7.54
C ASP A 183 -15.27 9.02 -9.02
N ALA A 184 -15.91 10.09 -9.51
CA ALA A 184 -15.74 10.53 -10.89
C ALA A 184 -14.35 11.11 -11.12
N LYS A 185 -13.81 11.88 -10.16
CA LYS A 185 -12.42 12.37 -10.22
C LYS A 185 -11.42 11.23 -10.10
N LEU A 186 -11.71 10.24 -9.26
CA LEU A 186 -10.87 9.05 -9.09
C LEU A 186 -10.75 8.30 -10.42
N GLU A 187 -11.88 7.98 -11.05
CA GLU A 187 -11.91 7.28 -12.34
C GLU A 187 -11.22 8.09 -13.45
N ALA A 188 -11.41 9.42 -13.46
CA ALA A 188 -10.69 10.29 -14.40
C ALA A 188 -9.17 10.31 -14.17
N ALA A 189 -8.73 10.30 -12.91
CA ALA A 189 -7.31 10.24 -12.55
C ALA A 189 -6.73 8.86 -12.92
N VAL A 190 -7.42 7.78 -12.58
CA VAL A 190 -7.06 6.40 -12.95
C VAL A 190 -6.95 6.27 -14.46
N ALA A 191 -7.92 6.77 -15.23
CA ALA A 191 -7.88 6.73 -16.69
C ALA A 191 -6.70 7.53 -17.28
N ARG A 192 -6.36 8.68 -16.69
CA ARG A 192 -5.19 9.49 -17.11
C ARG A 192 -3.87 8.77 -16.88
N HIS A 193 -3.77 7.99 -15.80
CA HIS A 193 -2.55 7.29 -15.40
C HIS A 193 -2.47 5.85 -15.93
N ASN A 194 -3.59 5.27 -16.33
CA ASN A 194 -3.66 4.10 -17.20
C ASN A 194 -3.35 4.50 -18.64
N ILE A 195 -2.14 5.01 -18.87
CA ILE A 195 -1.61 5.06 -20.24
C ILE A 195 -1.31 3.61 -20.60
N THR A 196 -2.28 2.94 -21.21
CA THR A 196 -2.04 1.69 -21.93
C THR A 196 -0.97 2.00 -22.97
N ALA A 197 0.24 1.50 -22.79
CA ALA A 197 1.10 1.29 -23.93
C ALA A 197 0.32 0.36 -24.84
N VAL A 198 -0.12 0.89 -25.96
CA VAL A 198 -0.28 0.09 -27.15
C VAL A 198 1.13 -0.43 -27.42
N CYS A 199 1.46 -1.59 -26.84
CA CYS A 199 2.64 -2.33 -27.24
C CYS A 199 2.50 -2.53 -28.74
N CYS A 200 3.38 -1.92 -29.52
CA CYS A 200 3.60 -2.34 -30.88
C CYS A 200 4.02 -3.81 -30.77
N ASP A 201 3.16 -4.72 -31.22
CA ASP A 201 3.50 -6.12 -31.37
C ASP A 201 4.80 -6.19 -32.20
N ALA A 202 5.85 -6.76 -31.61
CA ALA A 202 7.13 -7.04 -32.25
C ALA A 202 7.26 -8.54 -32.50
#